data_AF-A0A938BR98-F1
#
_entry.id   AF-A0A938BR98-F1
#
_cell.length_a   1.000
_cell.length_b   1.000
_cell.length_c   1.000
_cell.angle_alpha   90.00
_cell.angle_beta   90.00
_cell.angle_gamma   90.00
#
_symmetry.space_group_name_H-M   'P 1'
#
loop_
_entity.id
_entity.type
_entity.pdbx_description
1 polymer ?
#
loop_
_entity_poly.entity_id
_entity_poly.type
_entity_poly.pdbx_seq_one_letter_code
_entity_poly.pdbx_strand_id
1 'polypeptide(L)'
;MEIRTLPSRFPRRQARRRRWVMLGATALVLLLALAALYPIADGWTTLPILQQQAALQALDDARQAGADRWAPEILDEAEGLRRLAVQAERREEAQILFLRDFRDTAALYGAAGARAHEAASSAQESRN
;
A
#
# COMPACT_ATOMS: atom_id res chain seq x y z
N MET A 1 55.70 42.46 -37.40
CA MET A 1 55.43 41.17 -36.73
C MET A 1 54.00 41.26 -36.19
N GLU A 2 53.02 40.88 -37.00
CA GLU A 2 51.59 41.07 -36.69
C GLU A 2 51.02 39.85 -35.98
N ILE A 3 50.49 40.04 -34.78
CA ILE A 3 49.81 39.01 -34.00
C ILE A 3 48.37 38.91 -34.53
N ARG A 4 48.12 37.93 -35.41
CA ARG A 4 46.75 37.54 -35.80
C ARG A 4 46.03 36.94 -34.61
N THR A 5 45.15 37.70 -33.98
CA THR A 5 44.18 37.18 -33.02
C THR A 5 43.04 36.47 -33.78
N LEU A 6 42.93 35.16 -33.59
CA LEU A 6 41.83 34.36 -34.13
C LEU A 6 40.56 34.63 -33.30
N PRO A 7 39.41 34.96 -33.92
CA PRO A 7 38.16 35.10 -33.18
C PRO A 7 37.69 33.72 -32.71
N SER A 8 37.66 33.50 -31.40
CA SER A 8 37.08 32.31 -30.76
C SER A 8 35.56 32.26 -31.01
N ARG A 9 35.14 31.66 -32.12
CA ARG A 9 33.73 31.46 -32.46
C ARG A 9 33.28 30.05 -32.08
N PHE A 10 32.88 29.85 -30.82
CA PHE A 10 32.01 28.73 -30.39
C PHE A 10 31.16 29.15 -29.17
N PRO A 11 29.99 28.55 -28.90
CA PRO A 11 28.79 28.60 -29.73
C PRO A 11 27.59 29.05 -28.86
N ARG A 12 27.14 30.30 -29.00
CA ARG A 12 25.99 30.84 -28.23
C ARG A 12 24.69 30.02 -28.36
N ARG A 13 24.53 29.24 -29.43
CA ARG A 13 23.37 28.37 -29.65
C ARG A 13 23.35 27.10 -28.77
N GLN A 14 24.51 26.53 -28.41
CA GLN A 14 24.55 25.33 -27.55
C GLN A 14 24.16 25.64 -26.10
N ALA A 15 24.53 26.82 -25.59
CA ALA A 15 24.18 27.25 -24.23
C ALA A 15 22.66 27.38 -24.03
N ARG A 16 21.93 27.89 -25.04
CA ARG A 16 20.46 28.00 -24.98
C ARG A 16 19.80 26.62 -25.00
N ARG A 17 20.26 25.70 -25.84
CA ARG A 17 19.73 24.31 -25.88
C ARG A 17 19.98 23.57 -24.57
N ARG A 18 21.17 23.71 -23.97
CA ARG A 18 21.47 23.15 -22.64
C ARG A 18 20.55 23.67 -21.55
N ARG A 19 20.23 24.98 -21.55
CA ARG A 19 19.29 25.56 -20.57
C ARG A 19 17.88 24.97 -20.70
N TRP A 20 17.38 24.81 -21.92
CA TRP A 20 16.07 24.16 -22.14
C TRP A 20 16.05 22.69 -21.75
N VAL A 21 17.13 21.96 -22.02
CA VAL A 21 17.25 20.55 -21.59
C VAL A 21 17.31 20.44 -20.06
N MET A 22 18.07 21.31 -19.38
CA MET A 22 18.09 21.35 -17.93
C MET A 22 16.72 21.71 -17.35
N LEU A 23 16.06 22.75 -17.86
CA LEU A 23 14.71 23.13 -17.42
C LEU A 23 13.70 22.00 -17.63
N GLY A 24 13.76 21.31 -18.77
CA GLY A 24 12.92 20.14 -19.04
C GLY A 24 13.19 18.98 -18.08
N ALA A 25 14.46 18.70 -17.79
CA ALA A 25 14.85 17.67 -16.83
C ALA A 25 14.39 18.02 -15.41
N THR A 26 14.55 19.27 -14.96
CA THR A 26 14.09 19.74 -13.65
C THR A 26 12.57 19.65 -13.53
N ALA A 27 11.84 20.05 -14.58
CA ALA A 27 10.38 19.94 -14.62
C ALA A 27 9.93 18.47 -14.56
N LEU A 28 10.62 17.57 -15.25
CA LEU A 28 10.33 16.13 -15.21
C LEU A 28 10.57 15.55 -13.80
N VAL A 29 11.67 15.91 -13.14
CA VAL A 29 11.95 15.48 -11.76
C VAL A 29 10.89 16.00 -10.79
N LEU A 30 10.47 17.25 -10.92
CA LEU A 30 9.39 17.83 -10.10
C LEU A 30 8.07 17.09 -10.31
N LEU A 31 7.71 16.79 -11.56
CA LEU A 31 6.50 16.02 -11.88
C LEU A 31 6.55 14.60 -11.29
N LEU A 32 7.69 13.92 -11.38
CA LEU A 32 7.87 12.60 -10.76
C LEU A 32 7.77 12.66 -9.24
N ALA A 33 8.33 13.71 -8.61
CA ALA A 33 8.22 13.91 -7.16
C ALA A 33 6.77 14.16 -6.73
N LEU A 34 6.02 14.99 -7.47
CA LEU A 34 4.58 15.22 -7.26
C LEU A 34 3.74 13.95 -7.45
N ALA A 35 4.04 13.15 -8.47
CA ALA A 35 3.34 11.88 -8.71
C ALA A 35 3.59 10.86 -7.58
N ALA A 36 4.80 10.83 -7.02
CA ALA A 36 5.14 9.96 -5.88
C ALA A 36 4.47 10.39 -4.56
N LEU A 37 4.05 11.66 -4.44
CA LEU A 37 3.34 12.18 -3.27
C LEU A 37 1.85 11.82 -3.25
N TYR A 38 1.24 11.58 -4.42
CA TYR A 38 -0.18 11.25 -4.54
C TYR A 38 -0.63 10.01 -3.72
N PRO A 39 0.03 8.84 -3.81
CA PRO A 39 -0.37 7.64 -3.05
C PRO A 39 -0.20 7.80 -1.52
N ILE A 40 0.70 8.69 -1.09
CA ILE A 40 0.91 8.99 0.33
C ILE A 40 -0.27 9.81 0.88
N ALA A 41 -0.74 10.79 0.11
CA ALA A 41 -1.86 11.64 0.51
C ALA A 41 -3.19 10.86 0.61
N ASP A 42 -3.39 9.85 -0.24
CA ASP A 42 -4.59 9.02 -0.23
C ASP A 42 -4.55 7.87 0.79
N GLY A 43 -3.48 7.80 1.61
CA GLY A 43 -3.36 6.87 2.73
C GLY A 43 -3.08 5.42 2.35
N TRP A 44 -2.87 5.10 1.07
CA TRP A 44 -2.67 3.73 0.57
C TRP A 44 -1.40 3.06 1.13
N THR A 45 -0.43 3.87 1.52
CA THR A 45 0.85 3.42 2.10
C THR A 45 0.76 3.19 3.62
N THR A 46 -0.38 3.44 4.26
CA THR A 46 -0.55 3.33 5.71
C THR A 46 -0.97 1.92 6.11
N LEU A 47 -0.32 1.36 7.12
CA LEU A 47 -0.62 0.03 7.64
C LEU A 47 -2.08 -0.04 8.14
N PRO A 48 -2.87 -1.07 7.79
CA PRO A 48 -4.30 -1.14 8.11
C PRO A 48 -4.54 -1.64 9.54
N ILE A 49 -3.98 -0.93 10.52
CA ILE A 49 -3.96 -1.31 11.94
C ILE A 49 -5.37 -1.48 12.49
N LEU A 50 -6.30 -0.59 12.12
CA LEU A 50 -7.68 -0.64 12.60
C LEU A 50 -8.40 -1.90 12.09
N GLN A 51 -8.23 -2.25 10.82
CA GLN A 51 -8.82 -3.45 10.23
C GLN A 51 -8.21 -4.71 10.83
N GLN A 52 -6.90 -4.72 11.07
CA GLN A 52 -6.22 -5.82 11.75
C GLN A 52 -6.77 -6.04 13.16
N GLN A 53 -6.90 -4.97 13.96
CA GLN A 53 -7.45 -5.06 15.32
C GLN A 53 -8.91 -5.49 15.31
N ALA A 54 -9.73 -4.94 14.41
CA ALA A 54 -11.12 -5.34 14.26
C ALA A 54 -11.27 -6.83 13.88
N ALA A 55 -10.43 -7.33 12.96
CA ALA A 55 -10.43 -8.74 12.58
C ALA A 55 -10.01 -9.67 13.73
N LEU A 56 -9.01 -9.26 14.52
CA LEU A 56 -8.59 -10.00 15.72
C LEU A 56 -9.71 -10.06 16.76
N GLN A 57 -10.32 -8.92 17.04
CA GLN A 57 -11.43 -8.84 17.98
C GLN A 57 -12.62 -9.71 17.53
N ALA A 58 -12.99 -9.65 16.24
CA ALA A 58 -14.08 -10.45 15.70
C ALA A 58 -13.79 -11.97 15.80
N LEU A 59 -12.55 -12.40 15.57
CA LEU A 59 -12.14 -13.81 15.76
C LEU A 59 -12.23 -14.24 17.22
N ASP A 60 -11.81 -13.38 18.16
CA ASP A 60 -11.92 -13.68 19.58
C ASP A 60 -13.39 -13.74 20.04
N ASP A 61 -14.24 -12.84 19.54
CA ASP A 61 -15.69 -12.86 19.78
C ASP A 61 -16.32 -14.15 19.24
N ALA A 62 -15.91 -14.61 18.05
CA ALA A 62 -16.39 -15.86 17.47
C ALA A 62 -16.01 -17.09 18.31
N ARG A 63 -14.77 -17.16 18.79
CA ARG A 63 -14.30 -18.23 19.69
C ARG A 63 -15.06 -18.21 21.02
N GLN A 64 -15.27 -17.03 21.60
CA GLN A 64 -16.05 -16.86 22.83
C GLN A 64 -17.51 -17.28 22.67
N ALA A 65 -18.10 -17.07 21.47
CA ALA A 65 -19.42 -17.56 21.13
C ALA A 65 -19.49 -19.10 20.95
N GLY A 66 -18.33 -19.77 20.89
CA GLY A 66 -18.22 -21.22 20.71
C GLY A 66 -18.25 -21.65 19.24
N ALA A 67 -17.86 -20.77 18.31
CA ALA A 67 -17.80 -21.09 16.89
C ALA A 67 -16.92 -22.31 16.60
N ASP A 68 -15.87 -22.56 17.39
CA ASP A 68 -15.00 -23.74 17.29
C ASP A 68 -15.78 -25.07 17.33
N ARG A 69 -16.92 -25.09 18.02
CA ARG A 69 -17.78 -26.27 18.14
C ARG A 69 -18.96 -26.24 17.15
N TRP A 70 -19.57 -25.07 17.00
CA TRP A 70 -20.87 -24.94 16.33
C TRP A 70 -20.77 -24.48 14.87
N ALA A 71 -19.68 -23.83 14.50
CA ALA A 71 -19.40 -23.33 13.16
C ALA A 71 -17.89 -23.40 12.82
N PRO A 72 -17.24 -24.58 12.94
CA PRO A 72 -15.80 -24.71 12.79
C PRO A 72 -15.31 -24.33 11.39
N GLU A 73 -16.07 -24.69 10.34
CA GLU A 73 -15.71 -24.41 8.95
C GLU A 73 -15.64 -22.90 8.68
N ILE A 74 -16.60 -22.12 9.17
CA ILE A 74 -16.65 -20.66 8.98
C ILE A 74 -15.52 -19.99 9.77
N LEU A 75 -15.24 -20.47 10.97
CA LEU A 75 -14.12 -19.97 11.78
C LEU A 75 -12.78 -20.25 11.11
N ASP A 76 -12.58 -21.46 10.57
CA ASP A 76 -11.36 -21.84 9.84
C ASP A 76 -11.15 -20.98 8.58
N GLU A 77 -12.22 -20.66 7.86
CA GLU A 77 -12.19 -19.71 6.74
C GLU A 77 -11.75 -18.32 7.19
N ALA A 78 -12.33 -17.80 8.27
CA ALA A 78 -11.99 -16.49 8.84
C ALA A 78 -10.50 -16.44 9.25
N GLU A 79 -10.00 -17.49 9.91
CA GLU A 79 -8.59 -17.60 10.25
C GLU A 79 -7.69 -17.73 9.02
N GLY A 80 -8.15 -18.46 8.00
CA GLY A 80 -7.49 -18.57 6.71
C GLY A 80 -7.29 -17.20 6.05
N LEU A 81 -8.35 -16.41 5.97
CA LEU A 81 -8.32 -15.04 5.46
C LEU A 81 -7.38 -14.15 6.26
N ARG A 82 -7.38 -14.26 7.59
CA ARG A 82 -6.43 -13.54 8.45
C ARG A 82 -4.98 -13.93 8.15
N ARG A 83 -4.69 -15.22 7.95
CA ARG A 83 -3.35 -15.70 7.60
C ARG A 83 -2.92 -15.15 6.23
N LEU A 84 -3.82 -15.07 5.26
CA LEU A 84 -3.56 -14.45 3.97
C LEU A 84 -3.29 -12.94 4.11
N ALA A 85 -4.07 -12.23 4.94
CA ALA A 85 -3.85 -10.81 5.22
C ALA A 85 -2.45 -10.56 5.79
N VAL A 86 -2.01 -11.34 6.78
CA VAL A 86 -0.65 -11.25 7.35
C VAL A 86 0.44 -11.53 6.31
N GLN A 87 0.21 -12.47 5.39
CA GLN A 87 1.17 -12.73 4.31
C GLN A 87 1.24 -11.57 3.31
N ALA A 88 0.09 -10.97 2.96
CA ALA A 88 0.03 -9.79 2.11
C ALA A 88 0.74 -8.60 2.77
N GLU A 89 0.46 -8.35 4.06
CA GLU A 89 1.11 -7.32 4.87
C GLU A 89 2.64 -7.44 4.81
N ARG A 90 3.17 -8.64 5.06
CA ARG A 90 4.62 -8.89 5.00
C ARG A 90 5.23 -8.66 3.61
N ARG A 91 4.48 -8.95 2.54
CA ARG A 91 4.92 -8.68 1.16
C ARG A 91 4.99 -7.18 0.90
N GLU A 92 3.97 -6.44 1.33
CA GLU A 92 3.91 -4.97 1.20
C GLU A 92 4.96 -4.28 2.08
N GLU A 93 5.25 -4.84 3.26
CA GLU A 93 6.30 -4.33 4.13
C GLU A 93 7.70 -4.42 3.49
N ALA A 94 7.94 -5.45 2.69
CA ALA A 94 9.20 -5.62 1.95
C ALA A 94 9.36 -4.66 0.75
N GLN A 95 8.30 -3.96 0.35
CA GLN A 95 8.36 -2.98 -0.74
C GLN A 95 8.93 -1.64 -0.27
N ILE A 96 9.51 -0.89 -1.22
CA ILE A 96 9.92 0.50 -0.97
C ILE A 96 8.68 1.37 -0.70
N LEU A 97 8.82 2.37 0.19
CA LEU A 97 7.70 3.17 0.73
C LEU A 97 6.69 3.68 -0.31
N PHE A 98 7.15 4.06 -1.50
CA PHE A 98 6.30 4.64 -2.56
C PHE A 98 5.57 3.61 -3.42
N LEU A 99 5.92 2.32 -3.34
CA LEU A 99 5.26 1.24 -4.09
C LEU A 99 4.26 0.44 -3.25
N ARG A 100 4.30 0.63 -1.93
CA ARG A 100 3.48 -0.09 -0.96
C ARG A 100 2.00 0.23 -1.13
N ASP A 101 1.18 -0.81 -1.26
CA ASP A 101 -0.28 -0.71 -1.38
C ASP A 101 -0.95 -1.66 -0.39
N PHE A 102 -1.47 -1.12 0.71
CA PHE A 102 -2.15 -1.91 1.73
C PHE A 102 -3.64 -2.11 1.48
N ARG A 103 -4.21 -1.68 0.35
CA ARG A 103 -5.66 -1.80 0.11
C ARG A 103 -6.11 -3.26 0.08
N ASP A 104 -5.35 -4.12 -0.58
CA ASP A 104 -5.63 -5.56 -0.63
C ASP A 104 -5.48 -6.19 0.76
N THR A 105 -4.48 -5.75 1.53
CA THR A 105 -4.28 -6.20 2.92
C THR A 105 -5.46 -5.79 3.80
N ALA A 106 -5.92 -4.54 3.68
CA ALA A 106 -7.08 -4.02 4.40
C ALA A 106 -8.37 -4.77 4.04
N ALA A 107 -8.56 -5.07 2.74
CA ALA A 107 -9.69 -5.86 2.26
C ALA A 107 -9.69 -7.29 2.83
N LEU A 108 -8.52 -7.94 2.89
CA LEU A 108 -8.38 -9.27 3.49
C LEU A 108 -8.69 -9.27 4.99
N TYR A 109 -8.21 -8.28 5.74
CA TYR A 109 -8.59 -8.13 7.16
C TYR A 109 -10.09 -7.87 7.33
N GLY A 110 -10.68 -7.02 6.48
CA GLY A 110 -12.13 -6.78 6.49
C GLY A 110 -12.94 -8.06 6.21
N ALA A 111 -12.53 -8.86 5.23
CA ALA A 111 -13.16 -10.14 4.91
C ALA A 111 -13.02 -11.15 6.05
N ALA A 112 -11.84 -11.22 6.68
CA ALA A 112 -11.61 -12.07 7.86
C ALA A 112 -12.54 -11.69 9.03
N GLY A 113 -12.67 -10.39 9.32
CA GLY A 113 -13.58 -9.89 10.36
C GLY A 113 -15.05 -10.19 10.05
N ALA A 114 -15.48 -10.00 8.81
CA ALA A 114 -16.86 -10.31 8.40
C ALA A 114 -17.19 -11.80 8.57
N ARG A 115 -16.29 -12.71 8.17
CA ARG A 115 -16.49 -14.16 8.36
C ARG A 115 -16.42 -14.58 9.82
N ALA A 116 -15.59 -13.93 10.63
CA ALA A 116 -15.57 -14.18 12.06
C ALA A 116 -16.90 -13.79 12.72
N HIS A 117 -17.50 -12.66 12.35
CA HIS A 117 -18.83 -12.29 12.82
C HIS A 117 -19.92 -13.29 12.40
N GLU A 118 -19.88 -13.79 11.16
CA GLU A 118 -20.80 -14.82 10.69
C GLU A 118 -20.64 -16.16 11.45
N ALA A 119 -19.39 -16.53 11.78
CA ALA A 119 -19.12 -17.69 12.61
C ALA A 119 -19.71 -17.49 14.03
N ALA A 120 -19.57 -16.29 14.60
CA ALA A 120 -20.13 -15.94 15.90
C ALA A 120 -21.67 -16.01 15.90
N SER A 121 -22.34 -15.45 14.89
CA SER A 121 -23.81 -15.49 14.79
C SER A 121 -24.32 -16.92 14.59
N SER A 122 -23.68 -17.70 13.73
CA SER A 122 -24.04 -19.11 13.49
C SER A 122 -23.89 -19.96 14.76
N ALA A 123 -22.86 -19.69 15.57
CA ALA A 123 -22.66 -20.36 16.84
C ALA A 123 -23.74 -20.00 17.88
N GLN A 124 -24.17 -18.74 17.91
CA GLN A 124 -25.26 -18.30 18.79
C GLN A 124 -26.60 -18.90 18.38
N GLU A 125 -26.89 -18.97 17.08
CA GLU A 125 -28.10 -19.60 16.54
C GLU A 125 -28.15 -21.09 16.87
N SER A 126 -27.04 -21.81 16.74
CA SER A 126 -26.97 -23.25 17.02
C SER A 126 -27.03 -23.60 18.52
N ARG A 127 -26.80 -22.61 19.39
CA ARG A 127 -26.81 -22.78 20.85
C ARG A 127 -28.20 -22.64 21.47
N ASN A 128 -29.10 -21.93 20.80
CA ASN A 128 -30.48 -21.71 21.24
C ASN A 128 -31.39 -22.87 20.82
#